data_AF-A0A5A4LTV0-F1
#
_entry.id   AF-A0A5A4LTV0-F1
#
_cell.length_a   1.000
_cell.length_b   1.000
_cell.length_c   1.000
_cell.angle_alpha   90.00
_cell.angle_beta   90.00
_cell.angle_gamma   90.00
#
_symmetry.space_group_name_H-M   'P 1'
#
loop_
_entity.id
_entity.type
_entity.pdbx_description
1 polymer ?
#
loop_
_entity_poly.entity_id
_entity_poly.type
_entity_poly.pdbx_seq_one_letter_code
_entity_poly.pdbx_strand_id
1 'polypeptide(L)'
;TDVYKYLQRCVENNREFNLTLGVKSTTLTNGLKYSLATGNWGDQKKAASSTAGVSQVLNRYTFASTLSHLRRTNTPIGRDGKIAKPRQLHNTHWGLVCPAETPEGQACGLVKNLALMCYVTVGTPSDPIIEFMIQRNMEVLEEYEPLRSPNATKVFVNGVWVGVHRDPAHLVKTVQHLRRSHLISHEVSLIRDIRDREFKIFTDAGRVCRPLFVIDNDVESANKGNLVLNKDHIRRLEEDQTMPVNMDVEQRAAAGYFGFQGLINEGVVEYVDAEEEETVMIVMTPEDLDISRQLQAGYQIRPDESGDLNKRVKAPMNPTAHIWTHCEIHPSMILGICASIIPFPDHNQ
;
A
#
# COMPACT_ATOMS: atom_id res chain seq x y z
N THR A 1 30.92 22.05 12.65
CA THR A 1 31.23 21.24 11.45
C THR A 1 32.68 21.45 11.06
N ASP A 2 33.34 20.46 10.47
CA ASP A 2 34.78 20.50 10.15
C ASP A 2 35.17 21.68 9.24
N VAL A 3 34.28 22.10 8.33
CA VAL A 3 34.48 23.28 7.47
C VAL A 3 34.52 24.57 8.28
N TYR A 4 33.65 24.73 9.28
CA TYR A 4 33.65 25.91 10.17
C TYR A 4 34.96 26.00 10.96
N LYS A 5 35.46 24.88 11.50
CA LYS A 5 36.75 24.83 12.21
C LYS A 5 37.94 25.11 11.29
N TYR A 6 37.87 24.65 10.04
CA TYR A 6 38.89 24.95 9.03
C TYR A 6 38.86 26.44 8.65
N LEU A 7 37.67 27.00 8.41
CA LEU A 7 37.48 28.44 8.16
C LEU A 7 38.01 29.28 9.33
N GLN A 8 37.66 28.92 10.55
CA GLN A 8 38.15 29.58 11.76
C GLN A 8 39.69 29.57 11.82
N ARG A 9 40.33 28.43 11.52
CA ARG A 9 41.80 28.33 11.45
C ARG A 9 42.41 29.14 10.31
N CYS A 10 41.75 29.25 9.16
CA CYS A 10 42.22 30.09 8.06
C CYS A 10 42.20 31.58 8.47
N VAL A 11 41.12 32.02 9.13
CA VAL A 11 40.98 33.38 9.66
C VAL A 11 42.01 33.68 10.76
N GLU A 12 42.16 32.79 11.75
CA GLU A 12 43.13 32.96 12.85
C GLU A 12 44.58 33.01 12.38
N ASN A 13 44.91 32.33 11.27
CA ASN A 13 46.27 32.25 10.73
C ASN A 13 46.53 33.16 9.52
N ASN A 14 45.60 34.07 9.17
CA ASN A 14 45.66 34.91 7.96
C ASN A 14 46.00 34.13 6.68
N ARG A 15 45.39 32.94 6.51
CA ARG A 15 45.53 32.12 5.29
C ARG A 15 44.28 32.21 4.44
N GLU A 16 44.44 32.21 3.12
CA GLU A 16 43.31 32.11 2.20
C GLU A 16 42.52 30.82 2.42
N PHE A 17 41.21 30.94 2.37
CA PHE A 17 40.30 29.81 2.52
C PHE A 17 40.20 29.05 1.20
N ASN A 18 40.57 27.77 1.22
CA ASN A 18 40.37 26.88 0.09
C ASN A 18 39.31 25.83 0.40
N LEU A 19 38.18 25.88 -0.32
CA LEU A 19 37.06 24.97 -0.14
C LEU A 19 37.45 23.49 -0.33
N THR A 20 38.31 23.17 -1.30
CA THR A 20 38.76 21.78 -1.55
C THR A 20 39.58 21.20 -0.39
N LEU A 21 40.29 22.04 0.36
CA LEU A 21 41.03 21.63 1.56
C LEU A 21 40.11 21.52 2.79
N GLY A 22 39.03 22.31 2.82
CA GLY A 22 38.05 22.32 3.90
C GLY A 22 37.04 21.18 3.85
N VAL A 23 36.66 20.71 2.64
CA VAL A 23 35.68 19.64 2.44
C VAL A 23 36.40 18.29 2.29
N LYS A 24 36.34 17.47 3.34
CA LYS A 24 36.89 16.11 3.30
C LYS A 24 35.88 15.13 2.70
N SER A 25 36.22 14.57 1.54
CA SER A 25 35.41 13.52 0.88
C SER A 25 35.32 12.23 1.71
N THR A 26 36.35 11.93 2.51
CA THR A 26 36.44 10.72 3.33
C THR A 26 35.38 10.64 4.43
N THR A 27 34.84 11.78 4.88
CA THR A 27 33.84 11.82 5.95
C THR A 27 32.55 11.10 5.54
N LEU A 28 32.05 11.36 4.33
CA LEU A 28 30.83 10.70 3.83
C LEU A 28 31.11 9.24 3.46
N THR A 29 32.20 8.97 2.75
CA THR A 29 32.55 7.61 2.31
C THR A 29 32.72 6.66 3.50
N ASN A 30 33.51 7.05 4.50
CA ASN A 30 33.74 6.22 5.69
C ASN A 30 32.50 6.16 6.58
N GLY A 31 31.73 7.25 6.67
CA GLY A 31 30.46 7.28 7.41
C GLY A 31 29.45 6.27 6.85
N LEU A 32 29.17 6.34 5.54
CA LEU A 32 28.24 5.42 4.88
C LEU A 32 28.72 3.97 4.93
N LYS A 33 30.00 3.72 4.65
CA LYS A 33 30.60 2.38 4.73
C LYS A 33 30.44 1.79 6.12
N TYR A 34 30.70 2.57 7.17
CA TYR A 34 30.53 2.12 8.55
C TYR A 34 29.07 1.84 8.89
N SER A 35 28.15 2.77 8.61
CA SER A 35 26.73 2.61 8.98
C SER A 35 26.07 1.46 8.25
N LEU A 36 26.38 1.24 6.97
CA LEU A 36 25.85 0.10 6.21
C LEU A 36 26.48 -1.23 6.64
N ALA A 37 27.78 -1.26 6.97
CA ALA A 37 28.45 -2.50 7.39
C ALA A 37 28.06 -2.94 8.80
N THR A 38 27.87 -1.99 9.72
CA THR A 38 27.57 -2.28 11.13
C THR A 38 26.08 -2.27 11.45
N GLY A 39 25.26 -1.64 10.60
CA GLY A 39 23.84 -1.42 10.88
C GLY A 39 23.57 -0.35 11.94
N ASN A 40 24.60 0.37 12.39
CA ASN A 40 24.49 1.47 13.35
C ASN A 40 24.38 2.80 12.60
N TRP A 41 23.21 3.41 12.69
CA TRP A 41 22.95 4.74 12.11
C TRP A 41 23.14 5.80 13.20
N GLY A 42 24.25 6.55 13.11
CA GLY A 42 24.61 7.58 14.09
C GLY A 42 26.11 7.86 14.14
N ASP A 43 26.51 8.75 15.07
CA ASP A 43 27.91 9.07 15.31
C ASP A 43 28.65 7.86 15.92
N GLN A 44 29.74 7.44 15.28
CA GLN A 44 30.61 6.35 15.73
C GLN A 44 31.09 6.54 17.18
N LYS A 45 31.24 7.79 17.62
CA LYS A 45 31.71 8.13 18.96
C LYS A 45 30.62 8.06 20.03
N LYS A 46 29.34 8.01 19.63
CA LYS A 46 28.17 7.95 20.51
C LYS A 46 27.28 6.77 20.15
N ALA A 47 27.85 5.57 20.15
CA ALA A 47 27.16 4.33 19.78
C ALA A 47 25.89 4.05 20.60
N ALA A 48 25.82 4.53 21.84
CA ALA A 48 24.68 4.31 22.74
C ALA A 48 23.37 4.97 22.29
N SER A 49 23.42 5.97 21.40
CA SER A 49 22.22 6.63 20.83
C SER A 49 21.95 6.24 19.38
N SER A 50 22.65 5.24 18.84
CA SER A 50 22.50 4.81 17.44
C SER A 50 21.32 3.85 17.29
N THR A 51 20.53 4.03 16.24
CA THR A 51 19.51 3.05 15.85
C THR A 51 20.22 1.88 15.18
N ALA A 52 20.32 0.76 15.90
CA ALA A 52 20.94 -0.47 15.44
C ALA A 52 19.93 -1.35 14.67
N GLY A 53 20.44 -2.15 13.73
CA GLY A 53 19.68 -3.25 13.11
C GLY A 53 18.92 -2.88 11.83
N VAL A 54 19.14 -1.68 11.29
CA VAL A 54 18.60 -1.26 9.98
C VAL A 54 19.30 -1.98 8.83
N SER A 55 20.62 -2.19 8.92
CA SER A 55 21.38 -3.03 7.99
C SER A 55 21.69 -4.36 8.64
N GLN A 56 21.55 -5.44 7.88
CA GLN A 56 21.81 -6.81 8.32
C GLN A 56 22.50 -7.60 7.20
N VAL A 57 23.31 -8.59 7.56
CA VAL A 57 23.92 -9.48 6.58
C VAL A 57 22.84 -10.34 5.94
N LEU A 58 22.78 -10.35 4.60
CA LEU A 58 21.80 -11.13 3.85
C LEU A 58 21.95 -12.62 4.15
N ASN A 59 20.88 -13.24 4.65
CA ASN A 59 20.79 -14.68 4.82
C ASN A 59 20.68 -15.39 3.46
N ARG A 60 21.63 -16.30 3.17
CA ARG A 60 21.72 -17.06 1.90
C ARG A 60 21.68 -18.58 2.10
N TYR A 61 21.01 -19.08 3.15
CA TYR A 61 20.91 -20.54 3.35
C TYR A 61 20.14 -21.24 2.22
N THR A 62 19.04 -20.63 1.77
CA THR A 62 18.24 -21.11 0.63
C THR A 62 17.74 -19.92 -0.19
N PHE A 63 17.28 -20.19 -1.41
CA PHE A 63 16.67 -19.17 -2.27
C PHE A 63 15.45 -18.51 -1.60
N ALA A 64 14.54 -19.32 -1.06
CA ALA A 64 13.36 -18.82 -0.34
C ALA A 64 13.73 -17.99 0.90
N SER A 65 14.74 -18.43 1.68
CA SER A 65 15.25 -17.67 2.84
C SER A 65 15.79 -16.30 2.43
N THR A 66 16.46 -16.23 1.28
CA THR A 66 16.99 -14.96 0.75
C THR A 66 15.86 -13.99 0.41
N LEU A 67 14.82 -14.46 -0.27
CA LEU A 67 13.66 -13.63 -0.64
C LEU A 67 12.85 -13.20 0.57
N SER A 68 12.58 -14.10 1.52
CA SER A 68 11.93 -13.78 2.80
C SER A 68 12.69 -12.70 3.55
N HIS A 69 14.02 -12.81 3.61
CA HIS A 69 14.83 -11.82 4.33
C HIS A 69 14.74 -10.41 3.75
N LEU A 70 14.58 -10.28 2.43
CA LEU A 70 14.40 -8.99 1.75
C LEU A 70 13.04 -8.34 2.03
N ARG A 71 12.02 -9.13 2.39
CA ARG A 71 10.65 -8.64 2.68
C ARG A 71 10.35 -8.49 4.17
N ARG A 72 11.39 -8.56 5.00
CA ARG A 72 11.31 -8.44 6.44
C ARG A 72 11.18 -6.99 6.87
N THR A 73 10.26 -6.72 7.77
CA THR A 73 10.12 -5.45 8.50
C THR A 73 10.39 -5.68 9.98
N ASN A 74 11.09 -4.74 10.61
CA ASN A 74 11.45 -4.81 12.02
C ASN A 74 10.83 -3.64 12.77
N THR A 75 10.05 -3.94 13.81
CA THR A 75 9.47 -2.91 14.67
C THR A 75 10.55 -2.34 15.60
N PRO A 76 10.72 -1.01 15.72
CA PRO A 76 11.80 -0.37 16.50
C PRO A 76 11.54 -0.42 18.02
N ILE A 77 11.12 -1.57 18.54
CA ILE A 77 10.84 -1.81 19.95
C ILE A 77 11.92 -2.73 20.52
N GLY A 78 12.43 -2.37 21.71
CA GLY A 78 13.39 -3.18 22.45
C GLY A 78 12.83 -4.57 22.72
N ARG A 79 13.65 -5.60 22.48
CA ARG A 79 13.25 -7.02 22.64
C ARG A 79 13.03 -7.41 24.10
N ASP A 80 13.49 -6.59 25.04
CA ASP A 80 13.40 -6.81 26.49
C ASP A 80 11.98 -6.57 27.05
N GLY A 81 11.15 -5.83 26.31
CA GLY A 81 9.75 -5.57 26.69
C GLY A 81 8.84 -6.75 26.35
N LYS A 82 8.27 -7.41 27.37
CA LYS A 82 7.15 -8.36 27.23
C LYS A 82 5.81 -7.65 26.97
N ILE A 83 5.79 -6.70 26.05
CA ILE A 83 4.57 -5.98 25.68
C ILE A 83 3.83 -6.83 24.64
N ALA A 84 2.62 -7.29 24.99
CA ALA A 84 1.85 -8.19 24.14
C ALA A 84 1.21 -7.48 22.93
N LYS A 85 0.68 -6.26 23.11
CA LYS A 85 -0.10 -5.56 22.08
C LYS A 85 0.57 -5.41 20.71
N PRO A 86 1.84 -4.97 20.58
CA PRO A 86 2.47 -4.85 19.26
C PRO A 86 2.84 -6.20 18.62
N ARG A 87 2.85 -7.28 19.41
CA ARG A 87 3.21 -8.64 18.96
C ARG A 87 2.01 -9.44 18.51
N GLN A 88 0.82 -9.13 19.03
CA GLN A 88 -0.41 -9.80 18.64
C GLN A 88 -0.75 -9.49 17.18
N LEU A 89 -1.26 -10.50 16.48
CA LEU A 89 -1.79 -10.30 15.14
C LEU A 89 -3.03 -9.39 15.25
N HIS A 90 -3.04 -8.32 14.47
CA HIS A 90 -4.14 -7.38 14.38
C HIS A 90 -4.87 -7.58 13.05
N ASN A 91 -6.18 -7.31 13.02
CA ASN A 91 -7.00 -7.50 11.83
C ASN A 91 -6.53 -6.65 10.63
N THR A 92 -5.98 -5.47 10.90
CA THR A 92 -5.40 -4.59 9.87
C THR A 92 -4.15 -5.16 9.20
N HIS A 93 -3.59 -6.28 9.68
CA HIS A 93 -2.50 -6.96 8.99
C HIS A 93 -2.97 -7.76 7.77
N TRP A 94 -4.27 -8.05 7.66
CA TRP A 94 -4.82 -8.90 6.62
C TRP A 94 -4.44 -8.40 5.23
N GLY A 95 -3.91 -9.29 4.39
CA GLY A 95 -3.49 -8.96 3.02
C GLY A 95 -2.24 -8.07 2.88
N LEU A 96 -1.72 -7.50 3.97
CA LEU A 96 -0.53 -6.64 3.96
C LEU A 96 0.70 -7.37 4.51
N VAL A 97 0.51 -8.13 5.59
CA VAL A 97 1.57 -8.85 6.30
C VAL A 97 1.19 -10.32 6.41
N CYS A 98 2.17 -11.21 6.26
CA CYS A 98 1.95 -12.63 6.47
C CYS A 98 1.54 -12.93 7.91
N PRO A 99 0.43 -13.67 8.14
CA PRO A 99 -0.03 -13.99 9.49
C PRO A 99 0.87 -15.00 10.23
N ALA A 100 1.60 -15.85 9.50
CA ALA A 100 2.35 -16.97 10.08
C ALA A 100 3.88 -16.76 10.08
N GLU A 101 4.41 -15.95 9.17
CA GLU A 101 5.86 -15.84 8.96
C GLU A 101 6.50 -14.84 9.94
N THR A 102 6.71 -15.29 11.19
CA THR A 102 7.42 -14.57 12.26
C THR A 102 8.45 -15.49 12.93
N PRO A 103 9.61 -14.97 13.37
CA PRO A 103 10.54 -15.78 14.16
C PRO A 103 9.96 -16.15 15.52
N GLU A 104 10.43 -17.27 16.07
CA GLU A 104 10.10 -17.71 17.42
C GLU A 104 10.80 -16.84 18.50
N GLY A 105 10.26 -16.84 19.72
CA GLY A 105 10.90 -16.25 20.89
C GLY A 105 10.76 -14.73 20.99
N GLN A 106 11.83 -14.04 21.39
CA GLN A 106 11.78 -12.60 21.75
C GLN A 106 11.46 -11.67 20.57
N ALA A 107 11.62 -12.12 19.33
CA ALA A 107 11.30 -11.36 18.12
C ALA A 107 9.90 -11.65 17.57
N CYS A 108 9.15 -12.57 18.19
CA CYS A 108 7.81 -12.95 17.74
C CYS A 108 6.87 -11.74 17.71
N GLY A 109 6.26 -11.52 16.54
CA GLY A 109 5.34 -10.42 16.24
C GLY A 109 6.01 -9.05 16.04
N LEU A 110 7.30 -8.91 16.35
CA LEU A 110 8.06 -7.67 16.10
C LEU A 110 8.70 -7.67 14.72
N VAL A 111 9.11 -8.86 14.27
CA VAL A 111 9.64 -9.08 12.93
C VAL A 111 8.52 -9.67 12.09
N LYS A 112 8.14 -8.95 11.05
CA LYS A 112 7.01 -9.26 10.18
C LYS A 112 7.50 -9.40 8.74
N ASN A 113 6.82 -10.19 7.93
CA ASN A 113 7.13 -10.31 6.50
C ASN A 113 5.94 -9.84 5.67
N LEU A 114 6.21 -9.07 4.61
CA LEU A 114 5.17 -8.58 3.71
C LEU A 114 4.46 -9.76 3.01
N ALA A 115 3.14 -9.64 2.83
CA ALA A 115 2.31 -10.59 2.07
C ALA A 115 2.69 -10.57 0.58
N LEU A 116 2.48 -11.66 -0.18
CA LEU A 116 2.95 -11.81 -1.56
C LEU A 116 2.63 -10.62 -2.47
N MET A 117 1.40 -10.10 -2.42
CA MET A 117 0.96 -8.96 -3.24
C MET A 117 1.12 -7.59 -2.57
N CYS A 118 1.68 -7.53 -1.36
CA CYS A 118 1.87 -6.27 -0.67
C CYS A 118 2.90 -5.39 -1.40
N TYR A 119 2.49 -4.15 -1.67
CA TYR A 119 3.25 -3.10 -2.31
C TYR A 119 3.56 -1.99 -1.28
N VAL A 120 4.75 -1.40 -1.33
CA VAL A 120 5.13 -0.28 -0.47
C VAL A 120 5.23 0.98 -1.32
N THR A 121 4.47 2.01 -0.97
CA THR A 121 4.41 3.27 -1.74
C THR A 121 5.76 3.98 -1.76
N VAL A 122 6.13 4.53 -2.91
CA VAL A 122 7.34 5.37 -3.06
C VAL A 122 7.03 6.85 -2.81
N GLY A 123 5.74 7.21 -2.87
CA GLY A 123 5.26 8.56 -2.60
C GLY A 123 5.21 9.42 -3.86
N THR A 124 4.28 10.37 -3.87
CA THR A 124 4.06 11.27 -5.01
C THR A 124 3.83 12.72 -4.55
N PRO A 125 4.19 13.71 -5.39
CA PRO A 125 3.94 15.13 -5.08
C PRO A 125 2.44 15.39 -4.87
N SER A 126 2.11 16.13 -3.82
CA SER A 126 0.71 16.42 -3.45
C SER A 126 0.16 17.71 -4.09
N ASP A 127 1.03 18.63 -4.50
CA ASP A 127 0.64 19.94 -5.05
C ASP A 127 -0.33 19.84 -6.25
N PRO A 128 -0.11 18.96 -7.25
CA PRO A 128 -1.01 18.86 -8.40
C PRO A 128 -2.44 18.44 -8.02
N ILE A 129 -2.58 17.62 -6.97
CA ILE A 129 -3.89 17.17 -6.49
C ILE A 129 -4.62 18.33 -5.80
N ILE A 130 -3.89 19.13 -5.02
CA ILE A 130 -4.43 20.32 -4.36
C ILE A 130 -4.94 21.33 -5.39
N GLU A 131 -4.11 21.67 -6.39
CA GLU A 131 -4.50 22.59 -7.47
C GLU A 131 -5.74 22.09 -8.23
N PHE A 132 -5.79 20.79 -8.54
CA PHE A 132 -6.96 20.19 -9.17
C PHE A 132 -8.23 20.33 -8.32
N MET A 133 -8.14 20.11 -7.01
CA MET A 133 -9.30 20.25 -6.12
C MET A 133 -9.78 21.70 -6.02
N ILE A 134 -8.86 22.67 -5.98
CA ILE A 134 -9.20 24.11 -6.00
C ILE A 134 -9.98 24.45 -7.28
N GLN A 135 -9.52 23.95 -8.44
CA GLN A 135 -10.23 24.13 -9.72
C GLN A 135 -11.62 23.48 -9.75
N ARG A 136 -11.87 22.47 -8.92
CA ARG A 136 -13.15 21.78 -8.76
C ARG A 136 -14.00 22.32 -7.61
N ASN A 137 -13.87 23.63 -7.31
CA ASN A 137 -14.67 24.34 -6.31
C ASN A 137 -14.41 23.91 -4.85
N MET A 138 -13.22 23.41 -4.54
CA MET A 138 -12.76 23.35 -3.15
C MET A 138 -12.44 24.78 -2.67
N GLU A 139 -13.08 25.20 -1.57
CA GLU A 139 -12.76 26.47 -0.89
C GLU A 139 -11.48 26.25 -0.07
N VAL A 140 -10.48 27.10 -0.28
CA VAL A 140 -9.24 27.07 0.52
C VAL A 140 -9.54 27.45 1.97
N LEU A 141 -8.73 26.94 2.90
CA LEU A 141 -8.97 27.12 4.32
C LEU A 141 -9.00 28.60 4.74
N GLU A 142 -8.18 29.44 4.11
CA GLU A 142 -8.08 30.88 4.39
C GLU A 142 -9.38 31.64 4.04
N GLU A 143 -10.15 31.14 3.08
CA GLU A 143 -11.40 31.75 2.60
C GLU A 143 -12.65 31.14 3.28
N TYR A 144 -12.44 30.12 4.12
CA TYR A 144 -13.51 29.38 4.76
C TYR A 144 -14.09 30.15 5.96
N GLU A 145 -15.41 30.38 5.91
CA GLU A 145 -16.18 30.94 7.01
C GLU A 145 -17.06 29.85 7.65
N PRO A 146 -16.77 29.42 8.91
CA PRO A 146 -17.50 28.33 9.56
C PRO A 146 -19.01 28.59 9.73
N LEU A 147 -19.39 29.85 9.91
CA LEU A 147 -20.79 30.25 10.06
C LEU A 147 -21.59 30.14 8.76
N ARG A 148 -20.92 30.31 7.61
CA ARG A 148 -21.55 30.27 6.28
C ARG A 148 -21.82 28.85 5.83
N SER A 149 -20.91 27.93 6.14
CA SER A 149 -20.96 26.54 5.66
C SER A 149 -20.65 25.54 6.79
N PRO A 150 -21.49 25.42 7.83
CA PRO A 150 -21.21 24.59 9.00
C PRO A 150 -21.17 23.08 8.71
N ASN A 151 -21.72 22.66 7.57
CA ASN A 151 -21.80 21.26 7.15
C ASN A 151 -20.84 20.90 6.02
N ALA A 152 -19.90 21.78 5.67
CA ALA A 152 -18.90 21.48 4.65
C ALA A 152 -17.96 20.35 5.12
N THR A 153 -17.54 19.51 4.18
CA THR A 153 -16.58 18.43 4.44
C THR A 153 -15.18 18.99 4.37
N LYS A 154 -14.36 18.67 5.38
CA LYS A 154 -12.97 19.10 5.45
C LYS A 154 -12.12 18.22 4.54
N VAL A 155 -11.18 18.82 3.82
CA VAL A 155 -10.25 18.11 2.94
C VAL A 155 -8.86 18.15 3.55
N PHE A 156 -8.30 16.98 3.83
CA PHE A 156 -6.95 16.80 4.36
C PHE A 156 -6.05 16.16 3.32
N VAL A 157 -4.85 16.68 3.16
CA VAL A 157 -3.81 16.09 2.30
C VAL A 157 -2.57 15.87 3.16
N ASN A 158 -2.14 14.62 3.31
CA ASN A 158 -1.02 14.22 4.18
C ASN A 158 -1.15 14.78 5.62
N GLY A 159 -2.37 14.82 6.14
CA GLY A 159 -2.69 15.36 7.48
C GLY A 159 -2.82 16.88 7.57
N VAL A 160 -2.53 17.62 6.51
CA VAL A 160 -2.71 19.08 6.45
C VAL A 160 -4.13 19.40 6.01
N TRP A 161 -4.84 20.24 6.77
CA TRP A 161 -6.16 20.74 6.37
C TRP A 161 -5.99 21.81 5.28
N VAL A 162 -6.33 21.46 4.05
CA VAL A 162 -6.13 22.34 2.88
C VAL A 162 -7.35 23.21 2.60
N GLY A 163 -8.54 22.67 2.82
CA GLY A 163 -9.77 23.39 2.50
C GLY A 163 -11.03 22.65 2.88
N VAL A 164 -12.17 23.15 2.38
CA VAL A 164 -13.47 22.51 2.56
C VAL A 164 -14.18 22.37 1.22
N HIS A 165 -15.06 21.38 1.13
CA HIS A 165 -15.91 21.18 -0.03
C HIS A 165 -17.36 20.98 0.39
N ARG A 166 -18.30 21.62 -0.30
CA ARG A 166 -19.74 21.55 0.02
C ARG A 166 -20.39 20.25 -0.44
N ASP A 167 -19.94 19.72 -1.57
CA ASP A 167 -20.39 18.44 -2.13
C ASP A 167 -19.24 17.40 -2.21
N PRO A 168 -18.89 16.74 -1.11
CA PRO A 168 -17.81 15.76 -1.10
C PRO A 168 -18.11 14.53 -1.96
N ALA A 169 -19.38 14.20 -2.22
CA ALA A 169 -19.73 12.99 -2.98
C ALA A 169 -19.27 13.11 -4.42
N HIS A 170 -19.48 14.27 -5.03
CA HIS A 170 -19.00 14.57 -6.38
C HIS A 170 -17.47 14.65 -6.43
N LEU A 171 -16.84 15.32 -5.46
CA LEU A 171 -15.38 15.46 -5.39
C LEU A 171 -14.69 14.10 -5.30
N VAL A 172 -15.13 13.23 -4.37
CA VAL A 172 -14.54 11.90 -4.16
C VAL A 172 -14.65 11.04 -5.41
N LYS A 173 -15.83 11.00 -6.05
CA LYS A 173 -16.02 10.27 -7.32
C LYS A 173 -15.09 10.78 -8.41
N THR A 174 -14.93 12.10 -8.52
CA THR A 174 -14.06 12.72 -9.53
C THR A 174 -12.60 12.34 -9.28
N VAL A 175 -12.11 12.45 -8.05
CA VAL A 175 -10.71 12.12 -7.70
C VAL A 175 -10.45 10.62 -7.84
N GLN A 176 -11.41 9.78 -7.45
CA GLN A 176 -11.31 8.32 -7.66
C GLN A 176 -11.25 7.96 -9.14
N HIS A 177 -12.04 8.63 -9.99
CA HIS A 177 -11.97 8.44 -11.43
C HIS A 177 -10.59 8.84 -11.99
N LEU A 178 -10.00 9.94 -11.52
CA LEU A 178 -8.65 10.34 -11.91
C LEU A 178 -7.58 9.32 -11.52
N ARG A 179 -7.73 8.67 -10.36
CA ARG A 179 -6.85 7.56 -9.95
C ARG A 179 -6.98 6.38 -10.92
N ARG A 180 -8.22 5.99 -11.26
CA ARG A 180 -8.51 4.87 -12.17
C ARG A 180 -8.10 5.14 -13.62
N SER A 181 -8.12 6.39 -14.05
CA SER A 181 -7.64 6.80 -15.38
C SER A 181 -6.13 7.05 -15.42
N HIS A 182 -5.40 6.77 -14.34
CA HIS A 182 -3.96 6.98 -14.21
C HIS A 182 -3.49 8.43 -14.43
N LEU A 183 -4.37 9.42 -14.22
CA LEU A 183 -3.99 10.83 -14.22
C LEU A 183 -3.36 11.24 -12.88
N ILE A 184 -3.84 10.61 -11.80
CA ILE A 184 -3.20 10.63 -10.48
C ILE A 184 -2.52 9.27 -10.29
N SER A 185 -1.42 9.25 -9.53
CA SER A 185 -0.76 7.99 -9.20
C SER A 185 -1.70 7.01 -8.50
N HIS A 186 -1.62 5.74 -8.89
CA HIS A 186 -2.37 4.64 -8.29
C HIS A 186 -2.01 4.41 -6.81
N GLU A 187 -0.91 5.00 -6.33
CA GLU A 187 -0.48 4.92 -4.93
C GLU A 187 -1.26 5.85 -3.99
N VAL A 188 -2.01 6.82 -4.53
CA VAL A 188 -2.74 7.79 -3.72
C VAL A 188 -3.93 7.12 -3.05
N SER A 189 -3.97 7.21 -1.72
CA SER A 189 -5.08 6.72 -0.92
C SER A 189 -6.14 7.79 -0.73
N LEU A 190 -7.40 7.37 -0.84
CA LEU A 190 -8.57 8.23 -0.86
C LEU A 190 -9.58 7.73 0.18
N ILE A 191 -9.69 8.42 1.31
CA ILE A 191 -10.53 8.01 2.43
C ILE A 191 -11.61 9.05 2.67
N ARG A 192 -12.87 8.64 2.56
CA ARG A 192 -14.02 9.49 2.87
C ARG A 192 -14.67 9.06 4.17
N ASP A 193 -14.41 9.81 5.24
CA ASP A 193 -15.11 9.63 6.51
C ASP A 193 -16.42 10.43 6.51
N ILE A 194 -17.54 9.71 6.42
CA ILE A 194 -18.88 10.28 6.39
C ILE A 194 -19.29 10.80 7.78
N ARG A 195 -18.84 10.15 8.86
CA ARG A 195 -19.23 10.48 10.23
C ARG A 195 -18.58 11.78 10.68
N ASP A 196 -17.27 11.89 10.46
CA ASP A 196 -16.50 13.06 10.87
C ASP A 196 -16.51 14.17 9.81
N ARG A 197 -17.10 13.88 8.63
CA ARG A 197 -17.18 14.79 7.48
C ARG A 197 -15.78 15.23 7.03
N GLU A 198 -14.93 14.25 6.80
CA GLU A 198 -13.54 14.45 6.38
C GLU A 198 -13.24 13.65 5.12
N PHE A 199 -12.51 14.26 4.19
CA PHE A 199 -11.93 13.59 3.04
C PHE A 199 -10.41 13.67 3.20
N LYS A 200 -9.78 12.52 3.42
CA LYS A 200 -8.35 12.39 3.70
C LYS A 200 -7.68 11.79 2.48
N ILE A 201 -6.62 12.44 2.01
CA ILE A 201 -5.81 12.03 0.88
C ILE A 201 -4.39 11.83 1.38
N PHE A 202 -3.82 10.67 1.10
CA PHE A 202 -2.42 10.36 1.43
C PHE A 202 -1.62 10.08 0.17
N THR A 203 -0.53 10.83 -0.02
CA THR A 203 0.43 10.69 -1.12
C THR A 203 1.83 10.37 -0.62
N ASP A 204 1.99 10.16 0.69
CA ASP A 204 3.24 9.84 1.34
C ASP A 204 3.77 8.44 0.98
N ALA A 205 5.07 8.29 1.20
CA ALA A 205 5.83 7.07 0.97
C ALA A 205 5.79 6.16 2.21
N GLY A 206 5.97 4.86 2.03
CA GLY A 206 6.07 3.89 3.11
C GLY A 206 4.74 3.33 3.60
N ARG A 207 3.62 3.69 2.96
CA ARG A 207 2.33 3.00 3.16
C ARG A 207 2.40 1.62 2.52
N VAL A 208 1.74 0.66 3.15
CA VAL A 208 1.57 -0.68 2.62
C VAL A 208 0.21 -0.78 1.95
N CYS A 209 0.19 -1.23 0.71
CA CYS A 209 -1.00 -1.40 -0.09
C CYS A 209 -1.13 -2.85 -0.56
N ARG A 210 -2.34 -3.27 -0.90
CA ARG A 210 -2.59 -4.52 -1.63
C ARG A 210 -3.49 -4.27 -2.84
N PRO A 211 -3.23 -4.91 -3.98
CA PRO A 211 -4.08 -4.81 -5.15
C PRO A 211 -5.36 -5.63 -4.97
N LEU A 212 -6.50 -5.05 -5.33
CA LEU A 212 -7.81 -5.69 -5.32
C LEU A 212 -8.52 -5.46 -6.65
N PHE A 213 -9.40 -6.38 -7.03
CA PHE A 213 -10.26 -6.16 -8.20
C PHE A 213 -11.36 -5.18 -7.86
N VAL A 214 -11.61 -4.25 -8.79
CA VAL A 214 -12.66 -3.25 -8.65
C VAL A 214 -14.01 -3.84 -9.06
N ILE A 215 -15.05 -3.53 -8.28
CA ILE A 215 -16.45 -3.79 -8.65
C ILE A 215 -17.04 -2.49 -9.19
N ASP A 216 -17.66 -2.58 -10.37
CA ASP A 216 -18.37 -1.48 -10.97
C ASP A 216 -19.67 -1.23 -10.20
N ASN A 217 -19.77 -0.09 -9.54
CA ASN A 217 -20.95 0.32 -8.78
C ASN A 217 -21.63 1.54 -9.39
N ASP A 218 -21.25 1.94 -10.61
CA ASP A 218 -21.91 3.04 -11.27
C ASP A 218 -23.36 2.68 -11.57
N VAL A 219 -24.28 3.61 -11.29
CA VAL A 219 -25.71 3.39 -11.46
C VAL A 219 -26.07 3.39 -12.94
N GLU A 220 -25.29 4.09 -13.77
CA GLU A 220 -25.53 4.20 -15.21
C GLU A 220 -24.85 3.08 -16.01
N SER A 221 -23.90 2.36 -15.40
CA SER A 221 -23.20 1.27 -16.07
C SER A 221 -24.08 0.04 -16.21
N ALA A 222 -24.09 -0.55 -17.41
CA ALA A 222 -24.73 -1.84 -17.66
C ALA A 222 -24.07 -2.99 -16.87
N ASN A 223 -22.82 -2.80 -16.42
CA ASN A 223 -22.06 -3.79 -15.67
C ASN A 223 -22.15 -3.62 -14.14
N LYS A 224 -23.09 -2.80 -13.66
CA LYS A 224 -23.29 -2.54 -12.24
C LYS A 224 -23.38 -3.83 -11.41
N GLY A 225 -22.61 -3.89 -10.33
CA GLY A 225 -22.54 -5.00 -9.39
C GLY A 225 -21.61 -6.14 -9.82
N ASN A 226 -20.89 -6.00 -10.93
CA ASN A 226 -19.94 -6.99 -11.41
C ASN A 226 -18.50 -6.47 -11.32
N LEU A 227 -17.55 -7.40 -11.45
CA LEU A 227 -16.15 -7.05 -11.62
C LEU A 227 -15.95 -6.24 -12.90
N VAL A 228 -15.07 -5.24 -12.82
CA VAL A 228 -14.56 -4.51 -14.00
C VAL A 228 -13.70 -5.43 -14.87
N LEU A 229 -13.10 -6.46 -14.27
CA LEU A 229 -12.33 -7.48 -14.97
C LEU A 229 -13.21 -8.29 -15.93
N ASN A 230 -12.89 -8.21 -17.21
CA ASN A 230 -13.58 -8.94 -18.28
C ASN A 230 -12.69 -10.05 -18.88
N LYS A 231 -13.33 -11.00 -19.59
CA LYS A 231 -12.62 -12.06 -20.31
C LYS A 231 -11.67 -11.52 -21.38
N ASP A 232 -11.96 -10.37 -21.97
CA ASP A 232 -11.06 -9.73 -22.93
C ASP A 232 -9.74 -9.28 -22.27
N HIS A 233 -9.77 -8.82 -21.02
CA HIS A 233 -8.54 -8.49 -20.28
C HIS A 233 -7.71 -9.75 -20.04
N ILE A 234 -8.36 -10.87 -19.68
CA ILE A 234 -7.69 -12.16 -19.49
C ILE A 234 -7.05 -12.63 -20.80
N ARG A 235 -7.77 -12.55 -21.93
CA ARG A 235 -7.23 -12.91 -23.25
C ARG A 235 -5.96 -12.12 -23.58
N ARG A 236 -5.95 -10.81 -23.32
CA ARG A 236 -4.76 -9.97 -23.54
C ARG A 236 -3.57 -10.39 -22.67
N LEU A 237 -3.83 -10.76 -21.41
CA LEU A 237 -2.78 -11.29 -20.51
C LEU A 237 -2.28 -12.67 -20.94
N GLU A 238 -3.11 -13.50 -21.55
CA GLU A 238 -2.70 -14.78 -22.13
C GLU A 238 -1.86 -14.56 -23.41
N GLU A 239 -2.24 -13.61 -24.25
CA GLU A 239 -1.46 -13.19 -25.42
C GLU A 239 -0.05 -12.70 -25.01
N ASP A 240 0.05 -11.93 -23.92
CA ASP A 240 1.34 -11.49 -23.35
C ASP A 240 2.28 -12.65 -22.98
N GLN A 241 1.75 -13.81 -22.55
CA GLN A 241 2.58 -14.98 -22.20
C GLN A 241 3.24 -15.61 -23.43
N THR A 242 2.67 -15.40 -24.61
CA THR A 242 3.23 -15.90 -25.87
C THR A 242 4.33 -15.00 -26.44
N MET A 243 4.49 -13.79 -25.90
CA MET A 243 5.50 -12.85 -26.35
C MET A 243 6.92 -13.26 -25.91
N PRO A 244 7.96 -12.96 -26.71
CA PRO A 244 9.35 -13.28 -26.35
C PRO A 244 9.81 -12.58 -25.07
N VAL A 245 10.31 -13.37 -24.12
CA VAL A 245 10.77 -12.89 -22.79
C VAL A 245 11.97 -11.93 -22.88
N ASN A 246 12.77 -11.98 -23.95
CA ASN A 246 14.00 -11.20 -24.11
C ASN A 246 13.80 -9.79 -24.72
N MET A 247 12.57 -9.28 -24.78
CA MET A 247 12.32 -7.91 -25.22
C MET A 247 12.57 -6.92 -24.09
N ASP A 248 13.27 -5.82 -24.40
CA ASP A 248 13.41 -4.68 -23.51
C ASP A 248 12.06 -4.00 -23.23
N VAL A 249 11.96 -3.22 -22.16
CA VAL A 249 10.71 -2.57 -21.72
C VAL A 249 10.07 -1.73 -22.83
N GLU A 250 10.87 -0.99 -23.59
CA GLU A 250 10.40 -0.16 -24.70
C GLU A 250 9.88 -1.00 -25.88
N GLN A 251 10.54 -2.12 -26.17
CA GLN A 251 10.12 -3.05 -27.23
C GLN A 251 8.81 -3.75 -26.85
N ARG A 252 8.64 -4.13 -25.57
CA ARG A 252 7.39 -4.69 -25.05
C ARG A 252 6.24 -3.69 -25.15
N ALA A 253 6.49 -2.43 -24.76
CA ALA A 253 5.49 -1.37 -24.89
C ALA A 253 5.10 -1.14 -26.36
N ALA A 254 6.08 -1.09 -27.28
CA ALA A 254 5.82 -0.95 -28.71
C ALA A 254 5.08 -2.16 -29.32
N ALA A 255 5.32 -3.37 -28.79
CA ALA A 255 4.62 -4.59 -29.17
C ALA A 255 3.20 -4.70 -28.60
N GLY A 256 2.78 -3.74 -27.76
CA GLY A 256 1.45 -3.73 -27.15
C GLY A 256 1.30 -4.61 -25.91
N TYR A 257 2.40 -4.91 -25.20
CA TYR A 257 2.37 -5.66 -23.95
C TYR A 257 1.42 -5.01 -22.94
N PHE A 258 0.44 -5.77 -22.46
CA PHE A 258 -0.57 -5.27 -21.55
C PHE A 258 -0.10 -5.38 -20.09
N GLY A 259 0.20 -6.60 -19.66
CA GLY A 259 0.73 -6.93 -18.33
C GLY A 259 -0.15 -6.46 -17.17
N PHE A 260 0.40 -6.56 -15.97
CA PHE A 260 -0.29 -6.08 -14.77
C PHE A 260 -0.48 -4.56 -14.76
N GLN A 261 0.46 -3.81 -15.36
CA GLN A 261 0.35 -2.36 -15.48
C GLN A 261 -0.86 -1.96 -16.33
N GLY A 262 -1.18 -2.71 -17.38
CA GLY A 262 -2.37 -2.50 -18.18
C GLY A 262 -3.67 -2.61 -17.37
N LEU A 263 -3.76 -3.57 -16.44
CA LEU A 263 -4.91 -3.71 -15.54
C LEU A 263 -5.08 -2.50 -14.61
N ILE A 264 -3.97 -1.95 -14.12
CA ILE A 264 -3.98 -0.74 -13.29
C ILE A 264 -4.44 0.46 -14.14
N ASN A 265 -3.91 0.59 -15.35
CA ASN A 265 -4.21 1.71 -16.26
C ASN A 265 -5.66 1.70 -16.74
N GLU A 266 -6.29 0.51 -16.87
CA GLU A 266 -7.71 0.36 -17.20
C GLU A 266 -8.62 0.43 -15.96
N GLY A 267 -8.07 0.67 -14.77
CA GLY A 267 -8.84 0.77 -13.52
C GLY A 267 -9.49 -0.55 -13.08
N VAL A 268 -8.99 -1.68 -13.58
CA VAL A 268 -9.46 -3.02 -13.22
C VAL A 268 -8.99 -3.41 -11.82
N VAL A 269 -7.79 -2.97 -11.48
CA VAL A 269 -7.13 -3.23 -10.18
C VAL A 269 -6.85 -1.91 -9.50
N GLU A 270 -7.22 -1.81 -8.23
CA GLU A 270 -6.88 -0.68 -7.36
C GLU A 270 -5.99 -1.15 -6.20
N TYR A 271 -4.98 -0.35 -5.88
CA TYR A 271 -4.19 -0.54 -4.66
C TYR A 271 -4.93 0.12 -3.50
N VAL A 272 -5.20 -0.67 -2.47
CA VAL A 272 -5.89 -0.23 -1.26
C VAL A 272 -4.91 -0.34 -0.10
N ASP A 273 -4.78 0.73 0.68
CA ASP A 273 -3.98 0.73 1.91
C ASP A 273 -4.84 0.42 3.15
N ALA A 274 -4.17 0.22 4.29
CA ALA A 274 -4.83 -0.17 5.53
C ALA A 274 -5.91 0.84 6.01
N GLU A 275 -5.77 2.12 5.68
CA GLU A 275 -6.73 3.15 6.09
C GLU A 275 -7.91 3.24 5.11
N GLU A 276 -7.66 3.10 3.80
CA GLU A 276 -8.71 3.00 2.78
C GLU A 276 -9.56 1.74 2.98
N GLU A 277 -8.96 0.65 3.50
CA GLU A 277 -9.64 -0.60 3.87
C GLU A 277 -10.84 -0.40 4.82
N GLU A 278 -10.82 0.61 5.70
CA GLU A 278 -11.91 0.90 6.64
C GLU A 278 -13.17 1.46 5.94
N THR A 279 -13.04 1.94 4.69
CA THR A 279 -14.16 2.53 3.92
C THR A 279 -14.68 1.63 2.80
N VAL A 280 -13.94 0.58 2.45
CA VAL A 280 -14.29 -0.35 1.38
C VAL A 280 -14.96 -1.61 1.91
N MET A 281 -15.70 -2.30 1.04
CA MET A 281 -16.33 -3.57 1.34
C MET A 281 -15.84 -4.61 0.35
N ILE A 282 -15.10 -5.61 0.84
CA ILE A 282 -14.34 -6.55 0.01
C ILE A 282 -14.98 -7.93 0.06
N VAL A 283 -15.36 -8.47 -1.11
CA VAL A 283 -15.84 -9.84 -1.24
C VAL A 283 -14.67 -10.81 -1.42
N MET A 284 -14.76 -12.00 -0.82
CA MET A 284 -13.65 -12.97 -0.81
C MET A 284 -13.49 -13.74 -2.12
N THR A 285 -14.60 -14.05 -2.80
CA THR A 285 -14.57 -14.77 -4.07
C THR A 285 -15.57 -14.19 -5.07
N PRO A 286 -15.31 -14.26 -6.39
CA PRO A 286 -16.26 -13.84 -7.40
C PRO A 286 -17.60 -14.59 -7.34
N GLU A 287 -17.59 -15.86 -6.92
CA GLU A 287 -18.81 -16.65 -6.72
C GLU A 287 -19.71 -16.03 -5.65
N ASP A 288 -19.11 -15.55 -4.55
CA ASP A 288 -19.86 -14.91 -3.48
C ASP A 288 -20.42 -13.56 -3.95
N LEU A 289 -19.74 -12.86 -4.88
CA LEU A 289 -20.31 -11.67 -5.51
C LEU A 289 -21.58 -12.00 -6.32
N ASP A 290 -21.53 -13.06 -7.12
CA ASP A 290 -22.67 -13.50 -7.92
C ASP A 290 -23.86 -13.92 -7.06
N ILE A 291 -23.61 -14.65 -5.97
CA ILE A 291 -24.64 -15.04 -5.01
C ILE A 291 -25.25 -13.79 -4.36
N SER A 292 -24.44 -12.77 -4.04
CA SER A 292 -24.91 -11.53 -3.40
C SER A 292 -25.86 -10.77 -4.32
N ARG A 293 -25.50 -10.69 -5.60
CA ARG A 293 -26.32 -10.08 -6.65
C ARG A 293 -27.64 -10.84 -6.86
N GLN A 294 -27.61 -12.17 -6.85
CA GLN A 294 -28.82 -12.99 -6.96
C GLN A 294 -29.76 -12.78 -5.77
N LEU A 295 -29.23 -12.74 -4.55
CA LEU A 295 -30.00 -12.44 -3.34
C LEU A 295 -30.65 -11.05 -3.41
N GLN A 296 -29.91 -10.04 -3.88
CA GLN A 296 -30.43 -8.67 -4.04
C GLN A 296 -31.54 -8.59 -5.09
N ALA A 297 -31.48 -9.42 -6.14
CA ALA A 297 -32.55 -9.56 -7.12
C ALA A 297 -33.74 -10.40 -6.63
N GLY A 298 -33.71 -10.90 -5.39
CA GLY A 298 -34.80 -11.66 -4.76
C GLY A 298 -34.81 -13.15 -5.11
N TYR A 299 -33.74 -13.67 -5.73
CA TYR A 299 -33.62 -15.10 -5.97
C TYR A 299 -33.32 -15.84 -4.66
N GLN A 300 -33.99 -16.97 -4.46
CA GLN A 300 -33.65 -17.89 -3.37
C GLN A 300 -32.41 -18.67 -3.79
N ILE A 301 -31.35 -18.59 -2.98
CA ILE A 301 -30.17 -19.44 -3.16
C ILE A 301 -30.62 -20.88 -2.98
N ARG A 302 -30.49 -21.69 -4.03
CA ARG A 302 -30.69 -23.14 -3.89
C ARG A 302 -29.58 -23.68 -2.99
N PRO A 303 -29.90 -24.43 -1.93
CA PRO A 303 -28.87 -25.13 -1.20
C PRO A 303 -28.10 -26.01 -2.18
N ASP A 304 -26.78 -26.02 -2.05
CA ASP A 304 -25.94 -26.81 -2.92
C ASP A 304 -26.17 -28.31 -2.65
N GLU A 305 -26.99 -28.92 -3.50
CA GLU A 305 -27.38 -30.33 -3.50
C GLU A 305 -26.31 -31.26 -4.09
N SER A 306 -25.12 -30.74 -4.44
CA SER A 306 -24.03 -31.54 -5.05
C SER A 306 -23.54 -32.70 -4.18
N GLY A 307 -23.83 -32.71 -2.88
CA GLY A 307 -23.45 -33.79 -1.97
C GLY A 307 -21.94 -33.89 -1.70
N ASP A 308 -21.15 -32.89 -2.12
CA ASP A 308 -19.71 -32.86 -1.86
C ASP A 308 -19.43 -32.63 -0.37
N LEU A 309 -18.96 -33.68 0.31
CA LEU A 309 -18.64 -33.70 1.73
C LEU A 309 -17.33 -32.95 2.05
N ASN A 310 -16.46 -32.74 1.05
CA ASN A 310 -15.13 -32.17 1.25
C ASN A 310 -15.07 -30.66 0.96
N LYS A 311 -16.21 -30.02 0.68
CA LYS A 311 -16.25 -28.58 0.41
C LYS A 311 -16.02 -27.76 1.68
N ARG A 312 -15.32 -26.65 1.53
CA ARG A 312 -15.19 -25.64 2.58
C ARG A 312 -16.58 -25.10 2.94
N VAL A 313 -16.91 -25.09 4.22
CA VAL A 313 -18.14 -24.49 4.73
C VAL A 313 -18.03 -22.97 4.59
N LYS A 314 -18.81 -22.38 3.69
CA LYS A 314 -18.91 -20.92 3.52
C LYS A 314 -19.88 -20.35 4.56
N ALA A 315 -19.57 -19.17 5.08
CA ALA A 315 -20.52 -18.43 5.92
C ALA A 315 -21.75 -18.04 5.08
N PRO A 316 -22.97 -18.13 5.63
CA PRO A 316 -24.15 -17.67 4.93
C PRO A 316 -24.05 -16.16 4.70
N MET A 317 -24.26 -15.74 3.46
CA MET A 317 -24.13 -14.33 3.13
C MET A 317 -25.31 -13.54 3.68
N ASN A 318 -25.00 -12.40 4.29
CA ASN A 318 -26.02 -11.56 4.88
C ASN A 318 -26.85 -10.88 3.75
N PRO A 319 -28.18 -11.06 3.72
CA PRO A 319 -29.04 -10.37 2.75
C PRO A 319 -28.99 -8.84 2.82
N THR A 320 -28.52 -8.27 3.95
CA THR A 320 -28.41 -6.82 4.15
C THR A 320 -27.04 -6.24 3.77
N ALA A 321 -26.11 -7.05 3.24
CA ALA A 321 -24.86 -6.53 2.69
C ALA A 321 -25.17 -5.91 1.31
N HIS A 322 -25.38 -4.58 1.29
CA HIS A 322 -26.02 -3.94 0.15
C HIS A 322 -25.07 -3.61 -1.01
N ILE A 323 -23.76 -3.39 -0.79
CA ILE A 323 -22.85 -2.95 -1.87
C ILE A 323 -21.40 -3.41 -1.60
N TRP A 324 -20.86 -4.27 -2.46
CA TRP A 324 -19.43 -4.62 -2.48
C TRP A 324 -18.67 -3.63 -3.36
N THR A 325 -17.52 -3.14 -2.91
CA THR A 325 -16.70 -2.19 -3.68
C THR A 325 -15.52 -2.85 -4.38
N HIS A 326 -14.98 -3.91 -3.78
CA HIS A 326 -13.82 -4.64 -4.30
C HIS A 326 -13.99 -6.15 -4.11
N CYS A 327 -13.20 -6.92 -4.85
CA CYS A 327 -13.05 -8.36 -4.68
C CYS A 327 -11.58 -8.70 -4.44
N GLU A 328 -11.35 -9.62 -3.51
CA GLU A 328 -10.03 -10.20 -3.29
C GLU A 328 -9.57 -10.95 -4.54
N ILE A 329 -8.29 -10.81 -4.91
CA ILE A 329 -7.75 -11.48 -6.10
C ILE A 329 -7.70 -12.98 -5.86
N HIS A 330 -7.10 -13.38 -4.74
CA HIS A 330 -7.16 -14.75 -4.25
C HIS A 330 -6.77 -14.78 -2.76
N PRO A 331 -7.52 -15.45 -1.88
CA PRO A 331 -7.23 -15.47 -0.43
C PRO A 331 -5.84 -15.98 -0.03
N SER A 332 -5.15 -16.77 -0.87
CA SER A 332 -3.79 -17.23 -0.58
C SER A 332 -2.72 -16.12 -0.67
N MET A 333 -3.04 -14.98 -1.27
CA MET A 333 -2.09 -13.88 -1.47
C MET A 333 -1.71 -13.15 -0.18
N ILE A 334 -2.43 -13.41 0.91
CA ILE A 334 -2.12 -12.98 2.28
C ILE A 334 -0.82 -13.61 2.82
N LEU A 335 -0.39 -14.73 2.25
CA LEU A 335 0.75 -15.48 2.76
C LEU A 335 2.07 -14.76 2.41
N GLY A 336 3.10 -15.02 3.21
CA GLY A 336 4.48 -14.64 2.91
C GLY A 336 5.16 -15.70 2.07
N ILE A 337 6.41 -15.45 1.70
CA ILE A 337 7.16 -16.32 0.78
C ILE A 337 7.42 -17.70 1.37
N CYS A 338 7.72 -17.78 2.67
CA CYS A 338 7.95 -19.07 3.31
C CYS A 338 6.64 -19.78 3.64
N ALA A 339 5.58 -19.03 3.96
CA ALA A 339 4.28 -19.61 4.23
C ALA A 339 3.60 -20.16 2.95
N SER A 340 3.85 -19.54 1.79
CA SER A 340 3.24 -19.94 0.51
C SER A 340 3.78 -21.26 -0.05
N ILE A 341 4.91 -21.77 0.44
CA ILE A 341 5.49 -23.05 0.04
C ILE A 341 5.05 -24.22 0.93
N ILE A 342 4.23 -23.96 1.96
CA ILE A 342 3.69 -24.99 2.84
C ILE A 342 2.49 -25.65 2.13
N PRO A 343 2.49 -26.98 1.92
CA PRO A 343 1.33 -27.67 1.36
C PRO A 343 0.12 -27.54 2.29
N PHE A 344 -1.04 -27.24 1.72
CA PHE A 344 -2.32 -27.12 2.42
C PHE A 344 -2.23 -26.26 3.70
N PRO A 345 -1.78 -25.00 3.60
CA PRO A 345 -1.46 -24.18 4.77
C PRO A 345 -2.70 -23.87 5.62
N ASP A 346 -3.89 -23.94 5.03
CA ASP A 346 -5.19 -23.73 5.66
C ASP A 346 -5.77 -24.98 6.36
N HIS A 347 -5.08 -26.14 6.27
CA HIS A 347 -5.47 -27.40 6.90
C HIS A 347 -4.59 -27.76 8.11
N ASN A 348 -3.71 -26.84 8.53
CA ASN A 348 -2.78 -27.03 9.62
C ASN A 348 -3.27 -26.34 10.91
N GLN A 349 -2.81 -26.84 12.06
CA GLN A 349 -3.15 -26.34 13.40
C GLN A 349 -2.55 -24.96 13.70
#